data_AF-A0AB73QRD8-F1
#
_entry.id   AF-A0AB73QRD8-F1
#
_cell.length_a   1.000
_cell.length_b   1.000
_cell.length_c   1.000
_cell.angle_alpha   90.00
_cell.angle_beta   90.00
_cell.angle_gamma   90.00
#
_symmetry.space_group_name_H-M   'P 1'
#
loop_
_entity.id
_entity.type
_entity.pdbx_description
1 polymer ?
#
loop_
_entity_poly.entity_id
_entity_poly.type
_entity_poly.pdbx_seq_one_letter_code
_entity_poly.pdbx_strand_id
1 'polypeptide(L)'
;MSEPLSNLNNAIRDMLLDCGLFDTLLPGDFVTVAGYFSITDIEKGETIFAEGDAGTFMCIIHQGTVSVQKLAADGQQVEIAVLRRGRAFGEMAVLDGERRSASCIAATQCQLLNLGRDSLDKMLDEAPKIAAKIIRALAISLSRRLRMVDGQLLSQQV
;
A
#
# COMPACT_ATOMS: atom_id res chain seq x y z
N MET A 1 -8.49 -23.92 19.81
CA MET A 1 -7.24 -23.15 19.55
C MET A 1 -7.33 -22.24 18.32
N SER A 2 -8.51 -22.07 17.69
CA SER A 2 -8.69 -21.41 16.39
C SER A 2 -9.22 -19.96 16.46
N GLU A 3 -9.60 -19.44 17.62
CA GLU A 3 -10.28 -18.14 17.73
C GLU A 3 -9.41 -16.89 17.42
N PRO A 4 -8.13 -16.77 17.86
CA PRO A 4 -7.37 -15.53 17.69
C PRO A 4 -7.11 -15.17 16.22
N LEU A 5 -6.75 -16.18 15.41
CA LEU A 5 -6.49 -16.03 13.98
C LEU A 5 -7.76 -15.69 13.20
N SER A 6 -8.91 -16.25 13.61
CA SER A 6 -10.20 -15.96 12.97
C SER A 6 -10.63 -14.51 13.19
N ASN A 7 -10.38 -13.95 14.37
CA ASN A 7 -10.73 -12.56 14.69
C ASN A 7 -9.86 -11.56 13.93
N LEU A 8 -8.55 -11.83 13.83
CA LEU A 8 -7.63 -10.98 13.07
C LEU A 8 -7.99 -10.98 11.57
N ASN A 9 -8.25 -12.14 10.98
CA ASN A 9 -8.63 -12.22 9.57
C ASN A 9 -9.97 -11.51 9.30
N ASN A 10 -10.92 -11.56 10.23
CA ASN A 10 -12.17 -10.79 10.12
C ASN A 10 -11.90 -9.28 10.15
N ALA A 11 -11.03 -8.79 11.05
CA ALA A 11 -10.65 -7.38 11.09
C ALA A 11 -9.99 -6.94 9.78
N ILE A 12 -9.02 -7.71 9.27
CA ILE A 12 -8.35 -7.42 8.00
C ILE A 12 -9.34 -7.41 6.83
N ARG A 13 -10.24 -8.40 6.77
CA ARG A 13 -11.31 -8.46 5.76
C ARG A 13 -12.13 -7.18 5.77
N ASP A 14 -12.55 -6.73 6.94
CA ASP A 14 -13.38 -5.52 7.09
C ASP A 14 -12.60 -4.27 6.69
N MET A 15 -11.32 -4.17 7.06
CA MET A 15 -10.45 -3.06 6.62
C MET A 15 -10.21 -3.06 5.09
N LEU A 16 -10.09 -4.23 4.46
CA LEU A 16 -9.95 -4.37 3.01
C LEU A 16 -11.23 -3.97 2.28
N LEU A 17 -12.41 -4.30 2.83
CA LEU A 17 -13.70 -3.82 2.30
C LEU A 17 -13.80 -2.30 2.37
N ASP A 18 -13.36 -1.72 3.49
CA ASP A 18 -13.43 -0.29 3.78
C ASP A 18 -12.48 0.59 2.96
N CYS A 19 -11.43 0.02 2.35
CA CYS A 19 -10.39 0.82 1.70
C CYS A 19 -10.79 1.30 0.29
N GLY A 20 -11.81 0.70 -0.34
CA GLY A 20 -12.29 1.08 -1.68
C GLY A 20 -11.26 0.89 -2.81
N LEU A 21 -10.22 0.07 -2.58
CA LEU A 21 -9.19 -0.22 -3.58
C LEU A 21 -9.57 -1.42 -4.45
N PHE A 22 -10.32 -2.37 -3.90
CA PHE A 22 -10.52 -3.70 -4.46
C PHE A 22 -11.95 -3.95 -4.98
N ASP A 23 -12.47 -3.04 -5.80
CA ASP A 23 -13.86 -3.06 -6.28
C ASP A 23 -14.23 -4.33 -7.10
N THR A 24 -13.26 -5.09 -7.58
CA THR A 24 -13.49 -6.31 -8.36
C THR A 24 -13.50 -7.61 -7.53
N LEU A 25 -13.19 -7.52 -6.23
CA LEU A 25 -13.28 -8.66 -5.33
C LEU A 25 -14.75 -8.92 -4.96
N LEU A 26 -15.12 -10.20 -4.93
CA LEU A 26 -16.41 -10.65 -4.41
C LEU A 26 -16.31 -10.84 -2.89
N PRO A 27 -17.44 -10.86 -2.15
CA PRO A 27 -17.42 -11.04 -0.70
C PRO A 27 -16.62 -12.26 -0.20
N GLY A 28 -16.68 -13.38 -0.93
CA GLY A 28 -15.89 -14.58 -0.63
C GLY A 28 -14.39 -14.41 -0.85
N ASP A 29 -13.98 -13.55 -1.80
CA ASP A 29 -12.57 -13.31 -2.08
C ASP A 29 -11.90 -12.58 -0.91
N PHE A 30 -12.61 -11.66 -0.24
CA PHE A 30 -12.05 -10.89 0.89
C PHE A 30 -11.63 -11.77 2.07
N VAL A 31 -12.35 -12.88 2.31
CA VAL A 31 -11.97 -13.84 3.35
C VAL A 31 -10.65 -14.52 3.02
N THR A 32 -10.46 -14.91 1.76
CA THR A 32 -9.20 -15.51 1.29
C THR A 32 -8.06 -14.50 1.28
N VAL A 33 -8.28 -13.29 0.75
CA VAL A 33 -7.27 -12.22 0.69
C VAL A 33 -6.78 -11.84 2.07
N ALA A 34 -7.66 -11.78 3.07
CA ALA A 34 -7.30 -11.38 4.42
C ALA A 34 -6.16 -12.23 5.02
N GLY A 35 -6.08 -13.51 4.67
CA GLY A 35 -5.02 -14.40 5.14
C GLY A 35 -3.61 -14.11 4.60
N TYR A 36 -3.49 -13.23 3.60
CA TYR A 36 -2.20 -12.81 3.01
C TYR A 36 -1.75 -11.43 3.50
N PHE A 37 -2.58 -10.74 4.28
CA PHE A 37 -2.27 -9.42 4.81
C PHE A 37 -1.95 -9.51 6.31
N SER A 38 -1.26 -8.50 6.82
CA SER A 38 -1.10 -8.27 8.25
C SER A 38 -1.47 -6.83 8.61
N ILE A 39 -1.69 -6.57 9.91
CA ILE A 39 -1.93 -5.23 10.44
C ILE A 39 -0.66 -4.76 11.13
N THR A 40 -0.32 -3.49 10.97
CA THR A 40 0.74 -2.85 11.76
C THR A 40 0.31 -1.44 12.14
N ASP A 41 0.48 -1.12 13.43
CA ASP A 41 0.33 0.22 13.95
C ASP A 41 1.70 0.91 13.94
N ILE A 42 1.73 2.16 13.50
CA ILE A 42 2.93 2.98 13.35
C ILE A 42 2.70 4.31 14.05
N GLU A 43 3.66 4.73 14.88
CA GLU A 43 3.55 5.98 15.60
C GLU A 43 3.87 7.20 14.73
N LYS A 44 3.36 8.37 15.14
CA LYS A 44 3.65 9.61 14.43
C LYS A 44 5.16 9.86 14.39
N GLY A 45 5.68 10.14 13.20
CA GLY A 45 7.09 10.48 12.95
C GLY A 45 7.95 9.25 12.62
N GLU A 46 7.42 8.04 12.72
CA GLU A 46 8.18 6.83 12.38
C GLU A 46 8.32 6.66 10.86
N THR A 47 9.50 6.22 10.47
CA THR A 47 9.82 5.86 9.08
C THR A 47 9.25 4.49 8.75
N ILE A 48 8.37 4.44 7.76
CA ILE A 48 7.79 3.20 7.22
C ILE A 48 8.72 2.63 6.13
N PHE A 49 9.21 3.50 5.24
CA PHE A 49 10.19 3.18 4.20
C PHE A 49 11.23 4.29 4.09
N ALA A 50 12.50 3.95 3.84
CA ALA A 50 13.49 4.91 3.37
C ALA A 50 13.72 4.75 1.85
N GLU A 51 13.91 5.87 1.16
CA GLU A 51 14.28 5.87 -0.27
C GLU A 51 15.56 5.06 -0.49
N GLY A 52 15.56 4.21 -1.51
CA GLY A 52 16.71 3.35 -1.86
C GLY A 52 16.79 2.03 -1.09
N ASP A 53 15.95 1.79 -0.09
CA ASP A 53 15.86 0.49 0.58
C ASP A 53 15.34 -0.61 -0.34
N ALA A 54 15.62 -1.87 0.00
CA ALA A 54 14.95 -3.00 -0.63
C ALA A 54 13.44 -2.98 -0.28
N GLY A 55 12.58 -3.13 -1.28
CA GLY A 55 11.14 -3.15 -1.06
C GLY A 55 10.54 -4.55 -0.95
N THR A 56 10.26 -4.97 0.29
CA THR A 56 9.75 -6.31 0.60
C THR A 56 8.25 -6.38 0.89
N PHE A 57 7.59 -5.23 1.09
CA PHE A 57 6.15 -5.16 1.33
C PHE A 57 5.53 -3.84 0.87
N MET A 58 4.22 -3.83 0.70
CA MET A 58 3.42 -2.64 0.43
C MET A 58 2.41 -2.42 1.55
N CYS A 59 1.88 -1.21 1.65
CA CYS A 59 0.95 -0.81 2.69
C CYS A 59 -0.33 -0.23 2.09
N ILE A 60 -1.44 -0.38 2.80
CA ILE A 60 -2.70 0.36 2.57
C ILE A 60 -3.06 1.08 3.86
N ILE A 61 -3.33 2.38 3.75
CA ILE A 61 -3.67 3.20 4.92
C ILE A 61 -5.11 2.92 5.33
N HIS A 62 -5.32 2.25 6.47
CA HIS A 62 -6.65 2.11 7.06
C HIS A 62 -6.99 3.34 7.91
N GLN A 63 -6.03 3.80 8.72
CA GLN A 63 -6.15 4.99 9.55
C GLN A 63 -4.86 5.83 9.48
N GLY A 64 -5.01 7.16 9.60
CA GLY A 64 -3.89 8.09 9.64
C GLY A 64 -3.50 8.68 8.29
N THR A 65 -2.31 9.27 8.25
CA THR A 65 -1.74 9.94 7.07
C THR A 65 -0.24 9.68 6.98
N VAL A 66 0.26 9.56 5.74
CA VAL A 66 1.67 9.26 5.45
C VAL A 66 2.25 10.36 4.56
N SER A 67 3.37 10.92 4.98
CA SER A 67 4.20 11.84 4.20
C SER A 67 5.10 11.03 3.28
N VAL A 68 5.08 11.35 1.98
CA VAL A 68 6.00 10.79 0.98
C VAL A 68 7.06 11.82 0.70
N GLN A 69 8.32 11.45 0.92
CA GLN A 69 9.46 12.35 0.83
C GLN A 69 10.50 11.85 -0.17
N LYS A 70 11.11 12.78 -0.89
CA LYS A 70 12.17 12.55 -1.87
C LYS A 70 13.43 13.28 -1.45
N LEU A 71 14.58 12.67 -1.67
CA LEU A 71 15.86 13.37 -1.55
C LEU A 71 16.05 14.34 -2.73
N ALA A 72 16.13 15.63 -2.42
CA ALA A 72 16.47 16.68 -3.38
C ALA A 72 17.98 16.69 -3.71
N ALA A 73 18.34 17.40 -4.78
CA ALA A 73 19.73 17.47 -5.25
C ALA A 73 20.71 18.11 -4.24
N ASP A 74 20.19 18.94 -3.32
CA ASP A 74 20.94 19.57 -2.23
C ASP A 74 21.04 18.68 -0.97
N GLY A 75 20.50 17.46 -1.02
CA GLY A 75 20.50 16.50 0.07
C GLY A 75 19.38 16.67 1.09
N GLN A 76 18.42 17.60 0.88
CA GLN A 76 17.28 17.75 1.77
C GLN A 76 16.14 16.77 1.43
N GLN A 77 15.44 16.28 2.45
CA GLN A 77 14.19 15.53 2.26
C GLN A 77 13.05 16.51 2.00
N VAL A 78 12.40 16.38 0.84
CA VAL A 78 11.28 17.23 0.43
C VAL A 78 10.01 16.39 0.39
N GLU A 79 8.97 16.84 1.10
CA GLU A 79 7.64 16.23 1.01
C GLU A 79 7.02 16.51 -0.36
N ILE A 80 6.74 15.44 -1.12
CA ILE A 80 6.15 15.52 -2.46
C ILE A 80 4.66 15.16 -2.48
N ALA A 81 4.18 14.45 -1.44
CA ALA A 81 2.77 14.10 -1.31
C ALA A 81 2.41 13.73 0.13
N VAL A 82 1.15 13.92 0.48
CA VAL A 82 0.54 13.37 1.71
C VAL A 82 -0.57 12.39 1.33
N LEU A 83 -0.40 11.14 1.72
CA LEU A 83 -1.34 10.05 1.49
C LEU A 83 -2.29 9.93 2.68
N ARG A 84 -3.54 9.55 2.39
CA ARG A 84 -4.63 9.41 3.37
C ARG A 84 -5.25 8.01 3.30
N ARG A 85 -6.18 7.72 4.20
CA ARG A 85 -6.99 6.50 4.22
C ARG A 85 -7.44 6.05 2.81
N GLY A 86 -7.37 4.73 2.59
CA GLY A 86 -7.74 4.06 1.33
C GLY A 86 -6.63 4.05 0.27
N ARG A 87 -5.52 4.76 0.49
CA ARG A 87 -4.40 4.78 -0.46
C ARG A 87 -3.42 3.64 -0.18
N ALA A 88 -3.07 2.91 -1.24
CA ALA A 88 -1.92 2.01 -1.26
C ALA A 88 -0.63 2.77 -1.56
N PHE A 89 0.47 2.37 -0.94
CA PHE A 89 1.82 2.88 -1.19
C PHE A 89 2.88 1.81 -1.00
N GLY A 90 4.06 2.03 -1.58
CA GLY A 90 5.14 1.04 -1.58
C GLY A 90 4.88 -0.17 -2.50
N GLU A 91 3.78 -0.17 -3.26
CA GLU A 91 3.42 -1.27 -4.16
C GLU A 91 4.37 -1.43 -5.34
N MET A 92 5.01 -0.34 -5.82
CA MET A 92 5.93 -0.40 -6.96
C MET A 92 7.02 -1.44 -6.72
N ALA A 93 7.75 -1.31 -5.61
CA ALA A 93 8.85 -2.20 -5.28
C ALA A 93 8.43 -3.66 -5.02
N VAL A 94 7.17 -3.90 -4.64
CA VAL A 94 6.64 -5.26 -4.53
C VAL A 94 6.34 -5.86 -5.91
N LEU A 95 5.88 -5.03 -6.85
CA LEU A 95 5.47 -5.44 -8.20
C LEU A 95 6.64 -5.60 -9.18
N ASP A 96 7.62 -4.68 -9.15
CA ASP A 96 8.70 -4.62 -10.15
C ASP A 96 10.03 -5.18 -9.67
N GLY A 97 10.21 -5.34 -8.37
CA GLY A 97 11.47 -5.84 -7.82
C GLY A 97 12.46 -4.77 -7.35
N GLU A 98 12.20 -3.51 -7.69
CA GLU A 98 13.15 -2.41 -7.54
C GLU A 98 13.21 -1.86 -6.11
N ARG A 99 14.15 -0.93 -5.88
CA ARG A 99 14.31 -0.23 -4.60
C ARG A 99 13.15 0.73 -4.33
N ARG A 100 12.97 1.12 -3.08
CA ARG A 100 11.99 2.14 -2.67
C ARG A 100 12.22 3.43 -3.45
N SER A 101 11.19 3.89 -4.15
CA SER A 101 11.25 5.10 -4.96
C SER A 101 11.23 6.39 -4.16
N ALA A 102 10.81 6.35 -2.89
CA ALA A 102 10.71 7.50 -1.99
C ALA A 102 10.67 7.02 -0.53
N SER A 103 10.99 7.91 0.40
CA SER A 103 10.78 7.69 1.83
C SER A 103 9.30 7.88 2.18
N CYS A 104 8.80 7.10 3.14
CA CYS A 104 7.43 7.22 3.66
C CYS A 104 7.48 7.33 5.18
N ILE A 105 6.94 8.42 5.73
CA ILE A 105 6.95 8.72 7.16
C ILE A 105 5.51 8.87 7.65
N ALA A 106 5.17 8.30 8.80
CA ALA A 106 3.87 8.48 9.41
C ALA A 106 3.68 9.94 9.86
N ALA A 107 2.80 10.70 9.20
CA ALA A 107 2.52 12.10 9.55
C ALA A 107 1.58 12.22 10.77
N THR A 108 0.80 11.15 11.02
CA THR A 108 0.00 10.91 12.23
C THR A 108 0.24 9.48 12.69
N GLN A 109 -0.28 9.09 13.86
CA GLN A 109 -0.42 7.66 14.18
C GLN A 109 -1.22 6.98 13.05
N CYS A 110 -0.73 5.83 12.59
CA CYS A 110 -1.26 5.12 11.44
C CYS A 110 -1.58 3.67 11.80
N GLN A 111 -2.63 3.14 11.18
CA GLN A 111 -2.89 1.71 11.12
C GLN A 111 -2.87 1.29 9.65
N LEU A 112 -2.01 0.33 9.34
CA LEU A 112 -1.68 -0.08 7.99
C LEU A 112 -2.02 -1.56 7.77
N LEU A 113 -2.57 -1.86 6.60
CA LEU A 113 -2.62 -3.23 6.08
C LEU A 113 -1.37 -3.47 5.22
N ASN A 114 -0.63 -4.54 5.50
CA ASN A 114 0.60 -4.87 4.81
C ASN A 114 0.45 -6.12 3.95
N LEU A 115 0.97 -6.06 2.72
CA LEU A 115 1.12 -7.22 1.84
C LEU A 115 2.60 -7.37 1.50
N GLY A 116 3.21 -8.44 1.98
CA GLY A 116 4.60 -8.80 1.66
C GLY A 116 4.72 -9.39 0.25
N ARG A 117 5.90 -9.27 -0.35
CA ARG A 117 6.21 -9.90 -1.64
C ARG A 117 5.98 -11.41 -1.58
N ASP A 118 6.55 -12.08 -0.58
CA ASP A 118 6.37 -13.53 -0.40
C ASP A 118 4.90 -13.92 -0.24
N SER A 119 4.07 -13.06 0.36
CA SER A 119 2.63 -13.29 0.49
C SER A 119 1.89 -13.08 -0.84
N LEU A 120 2.31 -12.12 -1.66
CA LEU A 120 1.81 -11.95 -3.02
C LEU A 120 2.20 -13.14 -3.92
N ASP A 121 3.45 -13.59 -3.83
CA ASP A 121 3.94 -14.77 -4.58
C ASP A 121 3.17 -16.03 -4.17
N LYS A 122 2.97 -16.24 -2.87
CA LYS A 122 2.13 -17.32 -2.37
C LYS A 122 0.68 -17.20 -2.86
N MET A 123 0.12 -16.00 -2.93
CA MET A 123 -1.22 -15.77 -3.45
C MET A 123 -1.31 -16.06 -4.96
N LEU A 124 -0.26 -15.77 -5.73
CA LEU A 124 -0.17 -16.12 -7.15
C LEU A 124 -0.22 -17.64 -7.38
N ASP A 125 0.42 -18.40 -6.50
CA ASP A 125 0.44 -19.87 -6.57
C ASP A 125 -0.87 -20.50 -6.08
N GLU A 126 -1.36 -20.09 -4.91
CA GLU A 126 -2.50 -20.74 -4.25
C GLU A 126 -3.86 -20.22 -4.72
N ALA A 127 -3.94 -18.94 -5.11
CA ALA A 127 -5.19 -18.25 -5.44
C ALA A 127 -5.02 -17.30 -6.66
N PRO A 128 -4.59 -17.80 -7.83
CA PRO A 128 -4.18 -16.97 -8.98
C PRO A 128 -5.26 -16.00 -9.47
N LYS A 129 -6.54 -16.41 -9.42
CA LYS A 129 -7.66 -15.53 -9.81
C LYS A 129 -7.81 -14.33 -8.87
N ILE A 130 -7.53 -14.52 -7.58
CA ILE A 130 -7.58 -13.47 -6.57
C ILE A 130 -6.35 -12.57 -6.72
N ALA A 131 -5.16 -13.16 -6.86
CA ALA A 131 -3.93 -12.40 -7.12
C ALA A 131 -4.06 -11.49 -8.34
N ALA A 132 -4.63 -11.99 -9.44
CA ALA A 132 -4.90 -11.20 -10.64
C ALA A 132 -5.81 -9.98 -10.37
N LYS A 133 -6.82 -10.12 -9.50
CA LYS A 133 -7.68 -9.01 -9.09
C LYS A 133 -6.93 -7.98 -8.24
N ILE A 134 -6.09 -8.42 -7.30
CA ILE A 134 -5.24 -7.55 -6.48
C ILE A 134 -4.27 -6.76 -7.37
N ILE A 135 -3.54 -7.43 -8.25
CA ILE A 135 -2.60 -6.80 -9.18
C ILE A 135 -3.31 -5.80 -10.08
N ARG A 136 -4.49 -6.16 -10.62
CA ARG A 136 -5.30 -5.23 -11.43
C ARG A 136 -5.71 -3.99 -10.65
N ALA A 137 -6.13 -4.13 -9.39
CA ALA A 137 -6.48 -2.99 -8.54
C ALA A 137 -5.28 -2.07 -8.30
N LEU A 138 -4.10 -2.63 -8.00
CA LEU A 138 -2.86 -1.86 -7.83
C LEU A 138 -2.46 -1.14 -9.12
N ALA A 139 -2.53 -1.83 -10.26
CA ALA A 139 -2.23 -1.26 -11.58
C ALA A 139 -3.17 -0.09 -11.92
N ILE A 140 -4.47 -0.21 -11.63
CA ILE A 140 -5.44 0.89 -11.82
C ILE A 140 -5.11 2.06 -10.90
N SER A 141 -4.76 1.81 -9.63
CA SER A 141 -4.38 2.85 -8.67
C SER A 141 -3.14 3.63 -9.12
N LEU A 142 -2.08 2.90 -9.53
CA LEU A 142 -0.88 3.47 -10.14
C LEU A 142 -1.19 4.29 -11.39
N SER A 143 -2.00 3.75 -12.29
CA SER A 143 -2.40 4.42 -13.52
C SER A 143 -3.18 5.73 -13.25
N ARG A 144 -4.06 5.74 -12.24
CA ARG A 144 -4.75 6.97 -11.82
C ARG A 144 -3.76 8.00 -11.26
N ARG A 145 -2.78 7.56 -10.46
CA ARG A 145 -1.73 8.45 -9.92
C ARG A 145 -0.90 9.09 -11.02
N LEU A 146 -0.43 8.30 -11.98
CA LEU A 146 0.38 8.80 -13.09
C LEU A 146 -0.34 9.91 -13.87
N ARG A 147 -1.62 9.68 -14.23
CA ARG A 147 -2.45 10.69 -14.91
C ARG A 147 -2.62 11.98 -14.11
N MET A 148 -2.72 11.90 -12.78
CA MET A 148 -2.83 13.09 -11.93
C MET A 148 -1.53 13.88 -11.91
N VAL A 149 -0.38 13.20 -11.83
CA VAL A 149 0.94 13.84 -11.86
C VAL A 149 1.18 14.50 -13.21
N ASP A 150 0.90 13.80 -14.32
CA ASP A 150 1.05 14.36 -15.68
C ASP A 150 0.21 15.64 -15.86
N GLY A 151 -1.03 15.65 -15.36
CA GLY A 151 -1.90 16.83 -15.40
C GLY A 151 -1.38 18.01 -14.57
N GLN A 152 -0.72 17.74 -13.43
CA GLN A 152 -0.13 18.76 -12.56
C GLN A 152 1.11 19.40 -13.18
N LEU A 153 1.95 18.62 -13.85
CA LEU A 153 3.16 19.12 -14.53
C LEU A 153 2.81 20.12 -15.65
N LEU A 154 1.70 19.90 -16.38
CA LEU A 154 1.21 20.84 -17.39
C LEU A 154 0.73 22.16 -16.79
N SER A 155 0.18 22.13 -15.57
CA SER A 155 -0.34 23.34 -14.89
C SER A 155 0.74 24.23 -14.26
N GLN A 156 1.98 23.73 -14.11
CA GLN A 156 3.10 24.48 -13.52
C GLN A 156 3.96 25.20 -14.57
N GLN A 157 3.63 25.07 -15.86
CA GLN A 157 4.33 25.72 -16.97
C GLN A 157 3.57 26.92 -17.57
N VAL A 158 2.52 27.41 -16.88
CA VAL A 158 1.70 28.57 -17.31
C VAL A 158 1.83 29.72 -16.33
#